data_AF-A0A3B0C7L7-F1
#
_entry.id   AF-A0A3B0C7L7-F1
#
_cell.length_a   1.000
_cell.length_b   1.000
_cell.length_c   1.000
_cell.angle_alpha   90.00
_cell.angle_beta   90.00
_cell.angle_gamma   90.00
#
_symmetry.space_group_name_H-M   'P 1'
#
loop_
_entity.id
_entity.type
_entity.pdbx_description
1 polymer ?
#
loop_
_entity_poly.entity_id
_entity_poly.type
_entity_poly.pdbx_seq_one_letter_code
_entity_poly.pdbx_strand_id
1 'polypeptide(L)'
;MSLFLVVPRQNGQQEGIETLPLFSTTDKNGRMTVLRPGRRIGRASPLLPWLLAAAALWALTGSVPFGALLGLAPTPAIGMFLGHPVTVGAAVILLFFAIGATGGLYSQSVEQFGQIRVAGLFATLAVTGGLAADAGVLLLWTLRSDPARPFDLEAIATSPTIPLELGAAVGAGFALWGVIALLRLPGSIAHARRRQADIKRLRLEGTSFIGTLTAVRFTNSWLFNLPVFTVEIGYIVDNAPRVVSAHMRTSADRVPVVGTRMLVLTDDRGTIHVELDPSNEITFEPDETKYAPSEG
;
A
#
# COMPACT_ATOMS: atom_id res chain seq x y z
N MET A 1 -25.83 5.86 -40.37
CA MET A 1 -24.59 5.22 -40.85
C MET A 1 -23.50 5.56 -39.84
N SER A 2 -22.76 4.54 -39.38
CA SER A 2 -21.77 4.52 -38.28
C SER A 2 -22.32 4.41 -36.85
N LEU A 3 -22.72 3.17 -36.52
CA LEU A 3 -22.80 2.61 -35.16
C LEU A 3 -21.40 2.64 -34.51
N PHE A 4 -21.27 3.23 -33.33
CA PHE A 4 -20.15 2.93 -32.42
C PHE A 4 -20.53 1.73 -31.56
N LEU A 5 -19.80 0.65 -31.79
CA LEU A 5 -19.87 -0.61 -31.06
C LEU A 5 -19.38 -0.38 -29.63
N VAL A 6 -20.29 -0.35 -28.67
CA VAL A 6 -19.96 -0.43 -27.25
C VAL A 6 -19.51 -1.86 -26.99
N VAL A 7 -18.20 -2.07 -26.90
CA VAL A 7 -17.63 -3.31 -26.38
C VAL A 7 -17.90 -3.32 -24.87
N PRO A 8 -18.65 -4.30 -24.34
CA PRO A 8 -18.81 -4.42 -22.89
C PRO A 8 -17.46 -4.81 -22.28
N ARG A 9 -16.95 -3.98 -21.37
CA ARG A 9 -15.78 -4.30 -20.53
C ARG A 9 -16.13 -5.52 -19.66
N GLN A 10 -15.29 -6.55 -19.74
CA GLN A 10 -15.28 -7.71 -18.84
C GLN A 10 -14.98 -7.28 -17.39
N ASN A 11 -15.96 -6.76 -16.66
CA ASN A 11 -15.82 -6.45 -15.23
C ASN A 11 -15.87 -7.72 -14.36
N GLY A 12 -16.54 -8.79 -14.80
CA GLY A 12 -16.72 -10.03 -14.01
C GLY A 12 -15.47 -10.89 -13.81
N GLN A 13 -14.45 -10.81 -14.69
CA GLN A 13 -13.19 -11.52 -14.50
C GLN A 13 -12.18 -10.77 -13.61
N GLN A 14 -12.39 -9.46 -13.38
CA GLN A 14 -11.45 -8.66 -12.59
C GLN A 14 -11.66 -8.83 -11.08
N GLU A 15 -12.91 -8.93 -10.61
CA GLU A 15 -13.23 -9.23 -9.20
C GLU A 15 -12.82 -10.66 -8.80
N GLY A 16 -12.96 -11.63 -9.71
CA GLY A 16 -12.62 -13.04 -9.45
C GLY A 16 -11.12 -13.31 -9.30
N ILE A 17 -10.23 -12.45 -9.82
CA ILE A 17 -8.77 -12.61 -9.71
C ILE A 17 -8.21 -11.85 -8.49
N GLU A 18 -8.91 -10.83 -8.00
CA GLU A 18 -8.58 -10.14 -6.74
C GLU A 18 -8.88 -10.97 -5.50
N THR A 19 -9.70 -12.01 -5.64
CA THR A 19 -10.13 -12.93 -4.60
C THR A 19 -9.37 -14.25 -4.59
N LEU A 20 -8.53 -14.53 -5.60
CA LEU A 20 -7.76 -15.78 -5.63
C LEU A 20 -6.67 -15.78 -4.53
N PRO A 21 -6.48 -16.92 -3.85
CA PRO A 21 -5.41 -17.07 -2.88
C PRO A 21 -4.03 -16.72 -3.44
N LEU A 22 -3.37 -15.78 -2.77
CA LEU A 22 -2.00 -15.38 -3.08
C LEU A 22 -1.04 -16.24 -2.28
N PHE A 23 -0.12 -16.93 -2.96
CA PHE A 23 0.92 -17.74 -2.34
C PHE A 23 2.30 -17.11 -2.47
N SER A 24 3.15 -17.34 -1.48
CA SER A 24 4.52 -16.88 -1.49
C SER A 24 5.40 -17.78 -0.62
N THR A 25 6.43 -18.37 -1.23
CA THR A 25 7.43 -19.22 -0.56
C THR A 25 8.48 -18.42 0.21
N THR A 26 8.65 -17.13 -0.10
CA THR A 26 9.75 -16.29 0.42
C THR A 26 9.26 -15.09 1.21
N ASP A 27 8.23 -14.41 0.71
CA ASP A 27 7.68 -13.20 1.30
C ASP A 27 6.45 -13.48 2.16
N LYS A 28 6.23 -12.65 3.19
CA LYS A 28 5.07 -12.70 4.08
C LYS A 28 4.36 -11.35 4.18
N ASN A 29 3.09 -11.39 4.58
CA ASN A 29 2.25 -10.22 4.85
C ASN A 29 2.24 -9.25 3.65
N GLY A 30 2.36 -7.94 3.91
CA GLY A 30 2.33 -6.91 2.86
C GLY A 30 3.49 -6.98 1.86
N ARG A 31 4.48 -7.87 2.07
CA ARG A 31 5.58 -8.11 1.11
C ARG A 31 5.24 -9.17 0.06
N MET A 32 4.16 -9.93 0.23
CA MET A 32 3.73 -10.90 -0.78
C MET A 32 3.43 -10.16 -2.09
N THR A 33 4.05 -10.63 -3.16
CA THR A 33 4.01 -9.99 -4.48
C THR A 33 3.23 -10.85 -5.44
N VAL A 34 2.24 -10.27 -6.11
CA VAL A 34 1.50 -10.93 -7.19
C VAL A 34 1.88 -10.33 -8.54
N LEU A 35 1.92 -11.17 -9.57
CA LEU A 35 1.90 -10.72 -10.95
C LEU A 35 0.76 -11.46 -11.64
N ARG A 36 -0.25 -10.74 -12.16
CA ARG A 36 -1.32 -11.38 -12.93
C ARG A 36 -0.75 -11.94 -14.25
N PRO A 37 -1.24 -13.09 -14.75
CA PRO A 37 -0.85 -13.59 -16.06
C PRO A 37 -0.99 -12.51 -17.15
N GLY A 38 -0.02 -12.43 -18.07
CA GLY A 38 -0.01 -11.44 -19.16
C GLY A 38 0.31 -9.99 -18.76
N ARG A 39 0.43 -9.66 -17.46
CA ARG A 39 0.83 -8.30 -17.04
C ARG A 39 2.33 -8.08 -17.15
N ARG A 40 2.68 -6.82 -17.40
CA ARG A 40 4.07 -6.34 -17.43
C ARG A 40 4.55 -6.05 -16.00
N ILE A 41 5.85 -6.15 -15.79
CA ILE A 41 6.51 -5.74 -14.53
C ILE A 41 6.22 -4.26 -14.26
N GLY A 42 5.91 -3.94 -13.00
CA GLY A 42 5.57 -2.60 -12.54
C GLY A 42 6.67 -1.58 -12.79
N ARG A 43 6.27 -0.32 -13.02
CA ARG A 43 7.16 0.83 -13.24
C ARG A 43 6.69 1.98 -12.36
N ALA A 44 7.58 2.67 -11.65
CA ALA A 44 7.17 3.77 -10.77
C ALA A 44 6.76 5.05 -11.52
N SER A 45 7.26 5.27 -12.74
CA SER A 45 7.07 6.52 -13.49
C SER A 45 5.60 6.98 -13.64
N PRO A 46 4.62 6.10 -13.93
CA PRO A 46 3.22 6.53 -14.03
C PRO A 46 2.57 6.95 -12.71
N LEU A 47 3.16 6.60 -11.56
CA LEU A 47 2.63 6.92 -10.23
C LEU A 47 3.13 8.27 -9.71
N LEU A 48 4.22 8.80 -10.27
CA LEU A 48 4.79 10.08 -9.83
C LEU A 48 3.80 11.27 -9.90
N PRO A 49 3.06 11.51 -10.99
CA PRO A 49 2.09 12.60 -11.03
C PRO A 49 0.98 12.43 -9.98
N TRP A 50 0.53 11.20 -9.74
CA TRP A 50 -0.47 10.89 -8.70
C TRP A 50 0.07 11.14 -7.30
N LEU A 51 1.32 10.75 -7.03
CA LEU A 51 2.01 11.04 -5.78
C LEU A 51 2.10 12.54 -5.52
N LEU A 52 2.53 13.31 -6.52
CA LEU A 52 2.64 14.77 -6.41
C LEU A 52 1.28 15.44 -6.21
N ALA A 53 0.24 15.01 -6.94
CA ALA A 53 -1.11 15.54 -6.78
C ALA A 53 -1.67 15.24 -5.39
N ALA A 54 -1.52 14.01 -4.89
CA ALA A 54 -1.94 13.64 -3.54
C ALA A 54 -1.17 14.43 -2.47
N ALA A 55 0.15 14.58 -2.61
CA ALA A 55 0.96 15.37 -1.70
C ALA A 55 0.56 16.86 -1.70
N ALA A 56 0.26 17.44 -2.87
CA ALA A 56 -0.21 18.82 -2.97
C ALA A 56 -1.56 19.02 -2.28
N LEU A 57 -2.50 18.07 -2.42
CA LEU A 57 -3.79 18.11 -1.73
C LEU A 57 -3.62 18.01 -0.20
N TRP A 58 -2.72 17.15 0.28
CA TRP A 58 -2.38 17.08 1.70
C TRP A 58 -1.71 18.35 2.22
N ALA A 59 -0.85 18.99 1.42
CA ALA A 59 -0.26 20.27 1.76
C ALA A 59 -1.33 21.36 1.91
N LEU A 60 -2.19 21.54 0.90
CA LEU A 60 -3.27 22.54 0.94
C LEU A 60 -4.27 22.31 2.08
N THR A 61 -4.57 21.04 2.37
CA THR A 61 -5.43 20.66 3.49
C THR A 61 -4.75 20.95 4.83
N GLY A 62 -3.45 20.70 4.91
CA GLY A 62 -2.61 20.93 6.09
C GLY A 62 -2.47 22.40 6.47
N SER A 63 -2.58 23.32 5.51
CA SER A 63 -2.34 24.75 5.75
C SER A 63 -3.27 25.34 6.83
N VAL A 64 -4.51 24.84 6.95
CA VAL A 64 -5.45 25.30 7.99
C VAL A 64 -5.00 24.87 9.39
N PRO A 65 -4.85 23.57 9.71
CA PRO A 65 -4.39 23.18 11.05
C PRO A 65 -2.98 23.72 11.36
N PHE A 66 -2.05 23.74 10.41
CA PHE A 66 -0.72 24.29 10.66
C PHE A 66 -0.73 25.80 10.91
N GLY A 67 -1.41 26.57 10.06
CA GLY A 67 -1.46 28.02 10.17
C GLY A 67 -2.36 28.51 11.30
N ALA A 68 -3.61 28.04 11.36
CA ALA A 68 -4.61 28.56 12.30
C ALA A 68 -4.54 27.92 13.69
N LEU A 69 -4.12 26.65 13.80
CA LEU A 69 -4.13 25.92 15.08
C LEU A 69 -2.74 25.69 15.66
N LEU A 70 -1.71 25.51 14.84
CA LEU A 70 -0.35 25.18 15.31
C LEU A 70 0.63 26.36 15.24
N GLY A 71 0.12 27.58 15.12
CA GLY A 71 0.93 28.79 15.26
C GLY A 71 1.88 29.09 14.09
N LEU A 72 1.78 28.36 12.95
CA LEU A 72 2.61 28.60 11.75
C LEU A 72 2.04 29.67 10.81
N ALA A 73 1.04 30.46 11.24
CA ALA A 73 0.55 31.58 10.44
C ALA A 73 1.64 32.67 10.31
N PRO A 74 2.05 33.05 9.09
CA PRO A 74 3.11 34.05 8.88
C PRO A 74 2.75 35.44 9.38
N THR A 75 1.46 35.77 9.39
CA THR A 75 0.94 37.04 9.91
C THR A 75 -0.41 36.80 10.60
N PRO A 76 -0.84 37.70 11.52
CA PRO A 76 -2.15 37.60 12.15
C PRO A 76 -3.32 37.58 11.14
N ALA A 77 -3.19 38.33 10.04
CA ALA A 77 -4.19 38.36 8.98
C ALA A 77 -4.36 37.00 8.29
N ILE A 78 -3.25 36.31 8.00
CA ILE A 78 -3.27 34.96 7.43
C ILE A 78 -3.85 33.97 8.43
N GLY A 79 -3.49 34.07 9.72
CA GLY A 79 -4.06 33.22 10.76
C GLY A 79 -5.58 33.37 10.86
N MET A 80 -6.08 34.60 10.84
CA MET A 80 -7.53 34.90 10.85
C MET A 80 -8.22 34.38 9.58
N PHE A 81 -7.60 34.52 8.41
CA PHE A 81 -8.13 33.99 7.15
C PHE A 81 -8.20 32.46 7.15
N LEU A 82 -7.15 31.77 7.62
CA LEU A 82 -7.10 30.31 7.68
C LEU A 82 -8.08 29.76 8.73
N GLY A 83 -8.30 30.47 9.84
CA GLY A 83 -9.29 30.14 10.85
C GLY A 83 -10.74 30.49 10.47
N HIS A 84 -10.96 31.19 9.34
CA HIS A 84 -12.29 31.58 8.92
C HIS A 84 -13.15 30.35 8.57
N PRO A 85 -14.43 30.28 8.97
CA PRO A 85 -15.28 29.09 8.76
C PRO A 85 -15.36 28.60 7.32
N VAL A 86 -15.36 29.52 6.35
CA VAL A 86 -15.36 29.18 4.91
C VAL A 86 -14.06 28.47 4.51
N THR A 87 -12.92 28.93 4.99
CA THR A 87 -11.61 28.33 4.71
C THR A 87 -11.49 26.95 5.35
N VAL A 88 -12.00 26.82 6.58
CA VAL A 88 -12.11 25.52 7.27
C VAL A 88 -13.01 24.55 6.47
N GLY A 89 -14.17 25.01 6.01
CA GLY A 89 -15.07 24.21 5.16
C GLY A 89 -14.41 23.77 3.85
N ALA A 90 -13.68 24.67 3.19
CA ALA A 90 -12.90 24.35 2.00
C ALA A 90 -11.79 23.32 2.28
N ALA A 91 -11.09 23.43 3.41
CA ALA A 91 -10.08 22.46 3.82
C ALA A 91 -10.68 21.07 4.10
N VAL A 92 -11.88 20.99 4.69
CA VAL A 92 -12.61 19.72 4.86
C VAL A 92 -12.93 19.09 3.50
N ILE A 93 -13.38 19.88 2.51
CA ILE A 93 -13.62 19.38 1.15
C ILE A 93 -12.31 18.89 0.52
N LEU A 94 -11.21 19.65 0.64
CA LEU A 94 -9.89 19.25 0.16
C LEU A 94 -9.39 17.98 0.84
N LEU A 95 -9.69 17.78 2.12
CA LEU A 95 -9.35 16.55 2.84
C LEU A 95 -10.01 15.33 2.18
N PHE A 96 -11.28 15.40 1.80
CA PHE A 96 -11.94 14.30 1.08
C PHE A 96 -11.26 14.01 -0.25
N PHE A 97 -10.86 15.05 -1.01
CA PHE A 97 -10.09 14.88 -2.24
C PHE A 97 -8.69 14.28 -1.97
N ALA A 98 -8.01 14.69 -0.90
CA ALA A 98 -6.70 14.17 -0.52
C ALA A 98 -6.75 12.67 -0.17
N ILE A 99 -7.78 12.26 0.58
CA ILE A 99 -8.06 10.86 0.91
C ILE A 99 -8.34 10.07 -0.37
N GLY A 100 -9.23 10.57 -1.25
CA GLY A 100 -9.54 9.93 -2.52
C GLY A 100 -8.33 9.77 -3.44
N ALA A 101 -7.52 10.82 -3.58
CA ALA A 101 -6.30 10.79 -4.39
C ALA A 101 -5.25 9.81 -3.84
N THR A 102 -5.11 9.75 -2.51
CA THR A 102 -4.21 8.81 -1.84
C THR A 102 -4.69 7.36 -1.96
N GLY A 103 -6.01 7.14 -1.87
CA GLY A 103 -6.64 5.84 -2.14
C GLY A 103 -6.41 5.39 -3.59
N GLY A 104 -6.59 6.29 -4.56
CA GLY A 104 -6.29 6.03 -5.97
C GLY A 104 -4.81 5.70 -6.21
N LEU A 105 -3.90 6.46 -5.62
CA LEU A 105 -2.45 6.19 -5.66
C LEU A 105 -2.11 4.82 -5.07
N TYR A 106 -2.72 4.47 -3.93
CA TYR A 106 -2.56 3.17 -3.29
C TYR A 106 -3.02 2.04 -4.20
N SER A 107 -4.25 2.11 -4.74
CA SER A 107 -4.80 1.10 -5.63
C SER A 107 -3.95 0.91 -6.89
N GLN A 108 -3.55 2.01 -7.56
CA GLN A 108 -2.68 1.94 -8.73
C GLN A 108 -1.31 1.34 -8.39
N SER A 109 -0.77 1.63 -7.21
CA SER A 109 0.50 1.06 -6.76
C SER A 109 0.38 -0.46 -6.52
N VAL A 110 -0.74 -0.92 -5.94
CA VAL A 110 -1.04 -2.35 -5.79
C VAL A 110 -1.19 -3.00 -7.16
N GLU A 111 -1.90 -2.38 -8.11
CA GLU A 111 -2.05 -2.91 -9.46
C GLU A 111 -0.71 -3.04 -10.21
N GLN A 112 0.18 -2.06 -10.06
CA GLN A 112 1.46 -2.05 -10.78
C GLN A 112 2.48 -3.00 -10.16
N PHE A 113 2.63 -2.98 -8.83
CA PHE A 113 3.67 -3.77 -8.15
C PHE A 113 3.15 -5.09 -7.58
N GLY A 114 1.83 -5.27 -7.49
CA GLY A 114 1.22 -6.45 -6.88
C GLY A 114 1.58 -6.61 -5.40
N GLN A 115 2.02 -5.55 -4.73
CA GLN A 115 2.57 -5.60 -3.38
C GLN A 115 2.04 -4.43 -2.54
N ILE A 116 1.37 -4.77 -1.43
CA ILE A 116 0.76 -3.81 -0.51
C ILE A 116 1.78 -2.90 0.15
N ARG A 117 2.97 -3.42 0.49
CA ARG A 117 4.01 -2.62 1.16
C ARG A 117 4.46 -1.43 0.32
N VAL A 118 4.62 -1.59 -0.99
CA VAL A 118 5.01 -0.49 -1.87
C VAL A 118 3.90 0.55 -1.96
N ALA A 119 2.65 0.11 -2.11
CA ALA A 119 1.49 1.01 -2.11
C ALA A 119 1.37 1.79 -0.79
N GLY A 120 1.55 1.12 0.36
CA GLY A 120 1.56 1.77 1.66
C GLY A 120 2.66 2.83 1.78
N LEU A 121 3.88 2.56 1.27
CA LEU A 121 4.96 3.54 1.28
C LEU A 121 4.67 4.75 0.39
N PHE A 122 4.06 4.57 -0.79
CA PHE A 122 3.61 5.69 -1.62
C PHE A 122 2.54 6.52 -0.92
N ALA A 123 1.55 5.88 -0.31
CA ALA A 123 0.48 6.56 0.42
C ALA A 123 1.03 7.33 1.62
N THR A 124 1.89 6.71 2.45
CA THR A 124 2.56 7.38 3.55
C THR A 124 3.37 8.58 3.04
N LEU A 125 4.18 8.41 1.99
CA LEU A 125 5.00 9.48 1.44
C LEU A 125 4.16 10.66 0.93
N ALA A 126 2.99 10.39 0.31
CA ALA A 126 2.08 11.44 -0.13
C ALA A 126 1.58 12.29 1.05
N VAL A 127 1.08 11.63 2.10
CA VAL A 127 0.54 12.28 3.30
C VAL A 127 1.64 13.04 4.03
N THR A 128 2.70 12.34 4.42
CA THR A 128 3.77 12.91 5.25
C THR A 128 4.58 13.95 4.49
N GLY A 129 4.81 13.72 3.18
CA GLY A 129 5.52 14.66 2.32
C GLY A 129 4.72 15.94 2.08
N GLY A 130 3.41 15.84 1.85
CA GLY A 130 2.53 17.00 1.72
C GLY A 130 2.49 17.85 2.98
N LEU A 131 2.22 17.22 4.14
CA LEU A 131 2.16 17.91 5.43
C LEU A 131 3.51 18.51 5.85
N ALA A 132 4.62 17.82 5.59
CA ALA A 132 5.96 18.34 5.87
C ALA A 132 6.31 19.54 4.98
N ALA A 133 5.94 19.49 3.69
CA ALA A 133 6.16 20.59 2.76
C ALA A 133 5.36 21.84 3.16
N ASP A 134 4.09 21.67 3.52
CA ASP A 134 3.24 22.77 4.01
C ASP A 134 3.81 23.41 5.28
N ALA A 135 4.11 22.61 6.30
CA ALA A 135 4.70 23.10 7.54
C ALA A 135 6.04 23.81 7.30
N GLY A 136 6.89 23.27 6.43
CA GLY A 136 8.17 23.88 6.07
C GLY A 136 8.01 25.23 5.34
N VAL A 137 7.06 25.31 4.40
CA VAL A 137 6.74 26.56 3.68
C VAL A 137 6.19 27.61 4.63
N LEU A 138 5.24 27.25 5.50
CA LEU A 138 4.64 28.17 6.47
C LEU A 138 5.66 28.64 7.51
N LEU A 139 6.51 27.74 8.03
CA LEU A 139 7.59 28.09 8.95
C LEU A 139 8.58 29.07 8.30
N LEU A 140 9.06 28.76 7.09
CA LEU A 140 9.99 29.61 6.37
C LEU A 140 9.38 30.99 6.07
N TRP A 141 8.10 31.02 5.68
CA TRP A 141 7.39 32.27 5.43
C TRP A 141 7.23 33.08 6.73
N THR A 142 6.92 32.44 7.85
CA THR A 142 6.81 33.10 9.15
C THR A 142 8.14 33.72 9.58
N LEU A 143 9.24 32.95 9.54
CA LEU A 143 10.57 33.43 9.90
C LEU A 143 11.07 34.55 9.00
N ARG A 144 10.67 34.54 7.71
CA ARG A 144 11.00 35.63 6.78
C ARG A 144 10.18 36.90 7.04
N SER A 145 8.95 36.75 7.53
CA SER A 145 8.06 37.87 7.81
C SER A 145 8.41 38.56 9.13
N ASP A 146 9.00 37.84 10.09
CA ASP A 146 9.50 38.38 11.35
C ASP A 146 10.89 37.81 11.70
N PRO A 147 11.98 38.39 11.17
CA PRO A 147 13.34 37.89 11.38
C PRO A 147 13.87 38.07 12.80
N ALA A 148 13.24 38.95 13.60
CA ALA A 148 13.65 39.24 14.97
C ALA A 148 13.07 38.24 15.98
N ARG A 149 12.11 37.42 15.55
CA ARG A 149 11.46 36.42 16.40
C ARG A 149 12.47 35.31 16.77
N PRO A 150 12.79 35.13 18.07
CA PRO A 150 13.58 33.99 18.49
C PRO A 150 12.80 32.69 18.30
N PHE A 151 13.50 31.61 17.93
CA PHE A 151 12.95 30.26 17.91
C PHE A 151 13.34 29.57 19.21
N ASP A 152 12.38 29.36 20.11
CA ASP A 152 12.61 28.84 21.46
C ASP A 152 11.79 27.58 21.73
N LEU A 153 12.44 26.42 21.71
CA LEU A 153 11.78 25.14 21.97
C LEU A 153 11.21 25.04 23.39
N GLU A 154 11.73 25.81 24.36
CA GLU A 154 11.17 25.84 25.72
C GLU A 154 9.78 26.47 25.74
N ALA A 155 9.44 27.30 24.74
CA ALA A 155 8.11 27.88 24.59
C ALA A 155 7.02 26.81 24.45
N ILE A 156 7.34 25.61 23.94
CA ILE A 156 6.38 24.49 23.84
C ILE A 156 5.83 24.10 25.23
N ALA A 157 6.67 24.12 26.26
CA ALA A 157 6.28 23.72 27.61
C ALA A 157 5.79 24.88 28.49
N THR A 158 6.19 26.11 28.16
CA THR A 158 6.04 27.27 29.05
C THR A 158 5.04 28.31 28.55
N SER A 159 4.73 28.32 27.25
CA SER A 159 3.87 29.34 26.66
C SER A 159 2.39 29.15 27.05
N PRO A 160 1.68 30.23 27.44
CA PRO A 160 0.23 30.20 27.68
C PRO A 160 -0.59 30.16 26.37
N THR A 161 0.06 30.30 25.22
CA THR A 161 -0.56 30.26 23.88
C THR A 161 0.15 29.26 22.99
N ILE A 162 -0.48 28.82 21.90
CA ILE A 162 0.11 27.81 21.01
C ILE A 162 1.35 28.40 20.30
N PRO A 163 2.57 27.91 20.60
CA PRO A 163 3.80 28.48 20.06
C PRO A 163 4.07 27.95 18.65
N LEU A 164 4.82 28.73 17.86
CA LEU A 164 5.24 28.37 16.49
C LEU A 164 6.03 27.05 16.49
N GLU A 165 6.82 26.84 17.53
CA GLU A 165 7.70 25.72 17.75
C GLU A 165 6.93 24.39 17.83
N LEU A 166 5.68 24.41 18.30
CA LEU A 166 4.82 23.23 18.28
C LEU A 166 4.51 22.81 16.85
N GLY A 167 4.07 23.75 16.00
CA GLY A 167 3.82 23.48 14.58
C GLY A 167 5.08 23.02 13.85
N ALA A 168 6.23 23.62 14.15
CA ALA A 168 7.51 23.22 13.60
C ALA A 168 7.89 21.79 14.04
N ALA A 169 7.69 21.43 15.30
CA ALA A 169 7.97 20.08 15.83
C ALA A 169 7.06 19.02 15.19
N VAL A 170 5.77 19.30 15.05
CA VAL A 170 4.82 18.42 14.36
C VAL A 170 5.20 18.25 12.89
N GLY A 171 5.53 19.35 12.20
CA GLY A 171 6.03 19.33 10.82
C GLY A 171 7.31 18.51 10.67
N ALA A 172 8.26 18.64 11.60
CA ALA A 172 9.49 17.86 11.65
C ALA A 172 9.22 16.36 11.85
N GLY A 173 8.22 16.01 12.67
CA GLY A 173 7.77 14.62 12.83
C GLY A 173 7.27 14.01 11.52
N PHE A 174 6.44 14.74 10.77
CA PHE A 174 6.02 14.32 9.43
C PHE A 174 7.19 14.25 8.45
N ALA A 175 8.12 15.21 8.49
CA ALA A 175 9.30 15.21 7.65
C ALA A 175 10.17 13.96 7.90
N LEU A 176 10.40 13.60 9.17
CA LEU A 176 11.13 12.40 9.54
C LEU A 176 10.45 11.15 9.01
N TRP A 177 9.13 11.03 9.18
CA TRP A 177 8.37 9.89 8.66
C TRP A 177 8.41 9.82 7.13
N GLY A 178 8.32 10.96 6.45
CA GLY A 178 8.47 11.07 5.01
C GLY A 178 9.84 10.65 4.51
N VAL A 179 10.91 11.05 5.19
CA VAL A 179 12.29 10.62 4.89
C VAL A 179 12.43 9.10 5.06
N ILE A 180 11.90 8.52 6.15
CA ILE A 180 11.93 7.06 6.36
C ILE A 180 11.18 6.34 5.22
N ALA A 181 10.01 6.83 4.82
CA ALA A 181 9.25 6.26 3.71
C ALA A 181 10.03 6.36 2.38
N LEU A 182 10.59 7.54 2.09
CA LEU A 182 11.38 7.81 0.90
C LEU A 182 12.63 6.92 0.80
N LEU A 183 13.35 6.71 1.90
CA LEU A 183 14.53 5.84 1.94
C LEU A 183 14.18 4.35 1.76
N ARG A 184 13.02 3.92 2.26
CA ARG A 184 12.55 2.53 2.15
C ARG A 184 11.93 2.20 0.79
N LEU A 185 11.46 3.20 0.06
CA LEU A 185 10.69 3.03 -1.17
C LEU A 185 11.52 2.39 -2.31
N PRO A 186 12.74 2.86 -2.66
CA PRO A 186 13.53 2.28 -3.75
C PRO A 186 13.83 0.79 -3.55
N GLY A 187 14.24 0.40 -2.34
CA GLY A 187 14.52 -1.00 -2.01
C GLY A 187 13.27 -1.88 -2.09
N SER A 188 12.12 -1.36 -1.65
CA SER A 188 10.83 -2.07 -1.75
C SER A 188 10.37 -2.22 -3.21
N ILE A 189 10.53 -1.18 -4.03
CA ILE A 189 10.24 -1.24 -5.47
C ILE A 189 11.17 -2.23 -6.17
N ALA A 190 12.46 -2.20 -5.86
CA ALA A 190 13.44 -3.11 -6.45
C ALA A 190 13.11 -4.57 -6.10
N HIS A 191 12.75 -4.84 -4.84
CA HIS A 191 12.30 -6.16 -4.39
C HIS A 191 11.05 -6.63 -5.14
N ALA A 192 9.99 -5.80 -5.18
CA ALA A 192 8.75 -6.13 -5.89
C ALA A 192 9.01 -6.45 -7.37
N ARG A 193 9.81 -5.62 -8.05
CA ARG A 193 10.13 -5.81 -9.47
C ARG A 193 10.94 -7.08 -9.71
N ARG A 194 11.91 -7.39 -8.85
CA ARG A 194 12.66 -8.65 -8.92
C ARG A 194 11.71 -9.84 -8.76
N ARG A 195 10.83 -9.81 -7.77
CA ARG A 195 9.88 -10.90 -7.54
C ARG A 195 8.89 -11.07 -8.70
N GLN A 196 8.38 -9.98 -9.26
CA GLN A 196 7.55 -10.02 -10.48
C GLN A 196 8.32 -10.61 -11.67
N ALA A 197 9.61 -10.26 -11.83
CA ALA A 197 10.45 -10.82 -12.88
C ALA A 197 10.66 -12.33 -12.69
N ASP A 198 10.90 -12.78 -11.46
CA ASP A 198 11.03 -14.20 -11.14
C ASP A 198 9.74 -14.98 -11.40
N ILE A 199 8.57 -14.46 -10.98
CA ILE A 199 7.27 -15.07 -11.28
C ILE A 199 7.07 -15.18 -12.81
N LYS A 200 7.37 -14.09 -13.53
CA LYS A 200 7.25 -14.09 -15.00
C LYS A 200 8.20 -15.12 -15.64
N ARG A 201 9.44 -15.20 -15.18
CA ARG A 201 10.44 -16.17 -15.67
C ARG A 201 9.95 -17.60 -15.41
N LEU A 202 9.55 -17.91 -14.18
CA LEU A 202 9.10 -19.25 -13.79
C LEU A 202 7.87 -19.72 -14.59
N ARG A 203 6.96 -18.81 -14.95
CA ARG A 203 5.81 -19.15 -15.81
C ARG A 203 6.18 -19.43 -17.27
N LEU A 204 7.29 -18.88 -17.76
CA LEU A 204 7.71 -18.99 -19.16
C LEU A 204 8.73 -20.11 -19.37
N GLU A 205 9.68 -20.22 -18.45
CA GLU A 205 10.89 -21.04 -18.59
C GLU A 205 11.04 -22.07 -17.45
N GLY A 206 10.25 -21.93 -16.37
CA GLY A 206 10.35 -22.81 -15.22
C GLY A 206 9.77 -24.20 -15.49
N THR A 207 10.31 -25.19 -14.77
CA THR A 207 9.73 -26.53 -14.75
C THR A 207 8.48 -26.51 -13.88
N SER A 208 7.40 -27.09 -14.41
CA SER A 208 6.12 -27.20 -13.71
C SER A 208 5.91 -28.59 -13.15
N PHE A 209 5.47 -28.65 -11.89
CA PHE A 209 5.11 -29.87 -11.20
C PHE A 209 3.69 -29.73 -10.65
N ILE A 210 2.89 -30.78 -10.80
CA ILE A 210 1.60 -30.87 -10.12
C ILE A 210 1.86 -31.25 -8.66
N GLY A 211 1.39 -30.39 -7.76
CA GLY A 211 1.41 -30.59 -6.33
C GLY A 211 0.01 -30.70 -5.74
N THR A 212 -0.04 -30.98 -4.45
CA THR A 212 -1.27 -31.05 -3.65
C THR A 212 -1.06 -30.27 -2.36
N LEU A 213 -2.07 -29.49 -1.98
CA LEU A 213 -2.07 -28.77 -0.72
C LEU A 213 -2.22 -29.77 0.43
N THR A 214 -1.17 -29.98 1.23
CA THR A 214 -1.15 -31.01 2.28
C THR A 214 -1.51 -30.46 3.66
N ALA A 215 -1.27 -29.17 3.90
CA ALA A 215 -1.66 -28.52 5.14
C ALA A 215 -2.00 -27.04 4.93
N VAL A 216 -2.99 -26.56 5.68
CA VAL A 216 -3.36 -25.15 5.79
C VAL A 216 -3.46 -24.79 7.26
N ARG A 217 -2.64 -23.82 7.70
CA ARG A 217 -2.59 -23.38 9.10
C ARG A 217 -2.86 -21.90 9.17
N PHE A 218 -3.95 -21.51 9.81
CA PHE A 218 -4.25 -20.10 10.06
C PHE A 218 -3.26 -19.53 11.08
N THR A 219 -2.73 -18.34 10.81
CA THR A 219 -1.72 -17.71 11.67
C THR A 219 -2.31 -16.85 12.78
N ASN A 220 -3.64 -16.82 12.94
CA ASN A 220 -4.35 -15.91 13.84
C ASN A 220 -3.98 -14.44 13.58
N SER A 221 -3.76 -14.10 12.30
CA SER A 221 -3.43 -12.73 11.89
C SER A 221 -4.11 -12.37 10.59
N TRP A 222 -4.42 -11.08 10.46
CA TRP A 222 -5.05 -10.50 9.28
C TRP A 222 -4.18 -9.36 8.75
N LEU A 223 -4.14 -9.23 7.43
CA LEU A 223 -3.62 -8.04 6.77
C LEU A 223 -4.80 -7.27 6.21
N PHE A 224 -5.17 -6.18 6.87
CA PHE A 224 -6.50 -5.55 6.73
C PHE A 224 -7.57 -6.57 7.11
N ASN A 225 -8.42 -7.00 6.18
CA ASN A 225 -9.46 -8.01 6.43
C ASN A 225 -9.14 -9.37 5.78
N LEU A 226 -7.90 -9.57 5.34
CA LEU A 226 -7.48 -10.80 4.66
C LEU A 226 -6.73 -11.71 5.64
N PRO A 227 -7.27 -12.89 6.00
CA PRO A 227 -6.57 -13.85 6.85
C PRO A 227 -5.27 -14.33 6.20
N VAL A 228 -4.27 -14.55 7.05
CA VAL A 228 -2.93 -15.02 6.66
C VAL A 228 -2.72 -16.46 7.17
N PHE A 229 -2.17 -17.29 6.30
CA PHE A 229 -1.95 -18.72 6.55
C PHE A 229 -0.50 -19.11 6.25
N THR A 230 -0.05 -20.20 6.89
CA THR A 230 1.08 -21.00 6.45
C THR A 230 0.53 -22.27 5.83
N VAL A 231 1.01 -22.61 4.65
CA VAL A 231 0.56 -23.78 3.88
C VAL A 231 1.73 -24.67 3.50
N GLU A 232 1.48 -25.96 3.38
CA GLU A 232 2.44 -26.95 2.88
C GLU A 232 1.89 -27.55 1.59
N ILE A 233 2.75 -27.67 0.58
CA ILE A 233 2.40 -28.27 -0.71
C ILE A 233 3.35 -29.43 -0.96
N GLY A 234 2.79 -30.63 -1.10
CA GLY A 234 3.51 -31.84 -1.48
C GLY A 234 3.54 -31.99 -3.01
N TYR A 235 4.71 -32.30 -3.58
CA TYR A 235 4.88 -32.55 -5.01
C TYR A 235 5.99 -33.60 -5.24
N ILE A 236 6.03 -34.21 -6.42
CA ILE A 236 7.00 -35.28 -6.74
C ILE A 236 7.97 -34.77 -7.82
N VAL A 237 9.27 -34.96 -7.58
CA VAL A 237 10.35 -34.67 -8.54
C VAL A 237 11.24 -35.90 -8.62
N ASP A 238 11.48 -36.42 -9.82
CA ASP A 238 12.31 -37.61 -10.06
C ASP A 238 11.91 -38.82 -9.18
N ASN A 239 10.60 -39.03 -9.03
CA ASN A 239 9.99 -40.07 -8.19
C ASN A 239 10.29 -39.93 -6.67
N ALA A 240 10.84 -38.79 -6.24
CA ALA A 240 11.06 -38.47 -4.84
C ALA A 240 10.01 -37.44 -4.34
N PRO A 241 9.34 -37.69 -3.21
CA PRO A 241 8.42 -36.73 -2.62
C PRO A 241 9.17 -35.51 -2.07
N ARG A 242 8.63 -34.32 -2.33
CA ARG A 242 9.12 -33.02 -1.85
C ARG A 242 7.96 -32.25 -1.23
N VAL A 243 8.29 -31.40 -0.26
CA VAL A 243 7.32 -30.50 0.39
C VAL A 243 7.88 -29.09 0.34
N VAL A 244 7.03 -28.13 -0.04
CA VAL A 244 7.34 -26.70 0.03
C VAL A 244 6.40 -26.01 1.00
N SER A 245 6.98 -25.21 1.90
CA SER A 245 6.21 -24.32 2.78
C SER A 245 6.02 -22.97 2.09
N ALA A 246 4.81 -22.42 2.17
CA ALA A 246 4.49 -21.10 1.66
C ALA A 246 3.57 -20.33 2.62
N HIS A 247 3.58 -19.01 2.50
CA HIS A 247 2.56 -18.14 3.08
C HIS A 247 1.42 -17.97 2.08
N MET A 248 0.20 -17.99 2.59
CA MET A 248 -1.00 -17.75 1.81
C MET A 248 -1.78 -16.57 2.41
N ARG A 249 -2.33 -15.73 1.54
CA ARG A 249 -3.27 -14.67 1.91
C ARG A 249 -4.44 -14.69 0.94
N THR A 250 -5.65 -14.70 1.48
CA THR A 250 -6.89 -14.79 0.71
C THR A 250 -8.05 -14.16 1.48
N SER A 251 -9.25 -14.11 0.90
CA SER A 251 -10.48 -13.78 1.63
C SER A 251 -10.99 -15.00 2.41
N ALA A 252 -11.81 -14.77 3.44
CA ALA A 252 -12.28 -15.83 4.33
C ALA A 252 -13.10 -16.91 3.60
N ASP A 253 -13.81 -16.54 2.53
CA ASP A 253 -14.62 -17.41 1.66
C ASP A 253 -13.82 -18.18 0.60
N ARG A 254 -12.50 -17.91 0.49
CA ARG A 254 -11.64 -18.44 -0.60
C ARG A 254 -10.47 -19.25 -0.08
N VAL A 255 -10.54 -19.76 1.13
CA VAL A 255 -9.51 -20.66 1.67
C VAL A 255 -9.61 -22.02 0.96
N PRO A 256 -8.60 -22.47 0.19
CA PRO A 256 -8.67 -23.77 -0.49
C PRO A 256 -8.59 -24.92 0.51
N VAL A 257 -9.36 -25.99 0.27
CA VAL A 257 -9.35 -27.19 1.13
C VAL A 257 -8.06 -28.00 0.94
N VAL A 258 -7.63 -28.72 1.98
CA VAL A 258 -6.54 -29.70 1.87
C VAL A 258 -6.89 -30.73 0.80
N GLY A 259 -5.91 -31.09 -0.03
CA GLY A 259 -6.07 -31.93 -1.23
C GLY A 259 -6.25 -31.13 -2.52
N THR A 260 -6.44 -29.81 -2.45
CA THR A 260 -6.51 -28.93 -3.63
C THR A 260 -5.25 -29.08 -4.50
N ARG A 261 -5.44 -29.21 -5.82
CA ARG A 261 -4.34 -29.29 -6.78
C ARG A 261 -3.64 -27.94 -6.93
N MET A 262 -2.33 -27.98 -6.81
CA MET A 262 -1.44 -26.82 -6.88
C MET A 262 -0.48 -26.98 -8.05
N LEU A 263 -0.06 -25.86 -8.63
CA LEU A 263 1.02 -25.80 -9.60
C LEU A 263 2.28 -25.28 -8.89
N VAL A 264 3.33 -26.11 -8.86
CA VAL A 264 4.64 -25.76 -8.32
C VAL A 264 5.57 -25.47 -9.48
N LEU A 265 6.02 -24.22 -9.59
CA LEU A 265 6.97 -23.76 -10.60
C LEU A 265 8.35 -23.61 -9.95
N THR A 266 9.37 -24.19 -10.55
CA THR A 266 10.76 -24.08 -10.06
C THR A 266 11.76 -23.93 -11.21
N ASP A 267 12.94 -23.40 -10.89
CA ASP A 267 14.08 -23.32 -11.82
C ASP A 267 15.37 -23.91 -11.23
N ASP A 268 16.42 -23.94 -12.03
CA ASP A 268 17.78 -24.37 -11.69
C ASP A 268 18.43 -23.52 -10.58
N ARG A 269 17.92 -22.31 -10.35
CA ARG A 269 18.35 -21.40 -9.28
C ARG A 269 17.69 -21.72 -7.93
N GLY A 270 16.79 -22.71 -7.89
CA GLY A 270 16.03 -23.07 -6.69
C GLY A 270 14.93 -22.06 -6.35
N THR A 271 14.53 -21.21 -7.29
CA THR A 271 13.43 -20.26 -7.08
C THR A 271 12.11 -21.02 -7.19
N ILE A 272 11.32 -21.05 -6.13
CA ILE A 272 9.99 -21.71 -6.16
C ILE A 272 8.88 -20.65 -6.18
N HIS A 273 7.88 -20.88 -7.04
CA HIS A 273 6.61 -20.18 -7.02
C HIS A 273 5.47 -21.21 -7.03
N VAL A 274 4.40 -20.90 -6.30
CA VAL A 274 3.25 -21.80 -6.19
C VAL A 274 2.02 -21.01 -6.59
N GLU A 275 1.18 -21.64 -7.39
CA GLU A 275 -0.11 -21.12 -7.84
C GLU A 275 -1.16 -22.21 -7.70
N LEU A 276 -2.44 -21.83 -7.73
CA LEU A 276 -3.52 -22.80 -7.91
C LEU A 276 -3.46 -23.35 -9.33
N ASP A 277 -3.74 -24.64 -9.50
CA ASP A 277 -3.80 -25.25 -10.83
C ASP A 277 -5.01 -24.68 -11.60
N PRO A 278 -4.80 -23.91 -12.70
CA PRO A 278 -5.89 -23.26 -13.42
C PRO A 278 -6.75 -24.26 -14.21
N SER A 279 -6.30 -25.51 -14.36
CA SER A 279 -7.01 -26.55 -15.09
C SER A 279 -8.04 -27.32 -14.26
N ASN A 280 -8.07 -27.07 -12.94
CA ASN A 280 -8.94 -27.78 -12.02
C ASN A 280 -9.93 -26.83 -11.34
N GLU A 281 -11.15 -27.33 -11.10
CA GLU A 281 -12.11 -26.61 -10.27
C GLU A 281 -11.62 -26.62 -8.81
N ILE A 282 -11.69 -25.45 -8.16
CA ILE A 282 -11.15 -25.25 -6.81
C ILE A 282 -12.31 -25.31 -5.82
N THR A 283 -12.21 -26.23 -4.86
CA THR A 283 -13.12 -26.28 -3.72
C THR A 283 -12.55 -25.45 -2.57
N PHE A 284 -13.38 -24.56 -2.03
CA PHE A 284 -13.03 -23.71 -0.90
C PHE A 284 -13.69 -24.23 0.40
N GLU A 285 -13.10 -23.89 1.53
CA GLU A 285 -13.62 -24.19 2.86
C GLU A 285 -15.00 -23.51 3.02
N PRO A 286 -16.06 -24.27 3.37
CA PRO A 286 -17.41 -23.72 3.46
C PRO A 286 -17.64 -22.84 4.69
N ASP A 287 -16.89 -23.05 5.77
CA ASP A 287 -17.05 -22.27 7.00
C ASP A 287 -16.07 -21.08 7.03
N GLU A 288 -16.49 -19.98 6.38
CA GLU A 288 -15.73 -18.72 6.35
C GLU A 288 -15.63 -18.05 7.74
N THR A 289 -16.56 -18.34 8.65
CA THR A 289 -16.63 -17.68 9.96
C THR A 289 -15.42 -18.00 10.84
N LYS A 290 -14.76 -19.13 10.59
CA LYS A 290 -13.47 -19.53 11.21
C LYS A 290 -12.36 -18.51 11.00
N TYR A 291 -12.43 -17.73 9.93
CA TYR A 291 -11.36 -16.80 9.53
C TYR A 291 -11.81 -15.34 9.48
N ALA A 292 -13.07 -15.07 9.85
CA ALA A 292 -13.55 -13.71 10.01
C ALA A 292 -12.76 -13.03 11.16
N PRO A 293 -12.40 -11.74 11.02
CA PRO A 293 -11.89 -10.98 12.15
C PRO A 293 -12.97 -10.98 13.24
N SER A 294 -12.59 -11.29 14.48
CA SER A 294 -13.52 -11.16 15.61
C SER A 294 -14.01 -9.72 15.66
N GLU A 295 -15.32 -9.50 15.66
CA GLU A 295 -15.91 -8.19 15.95
C GLU A 295 -15.44 -7.78 17.36
N GLY A 296 -14.46 -6.89 17.40
CA GLY A 296 -13.95 -6.27 18.62
C GLY A 296 -14.72 -5.01 18.95
#